data_AF-G0ABK0-F1
#
_entry.id   AF-G0ABK0-F1
#
_cell.length_a   1.000
_cell.length_b   1.000
_cell.length_c   1.000
_cell.angle_alpha   90.00
_cell.angle_beta   90.00
_cell.angle_gamma   90.00
#
_symmetry.space_group_name_H-M   'P 1'
#
loop_
_entity.id
_entity.type
_entity.pdbx_description
1 polymer ?
#
loop_
_entity_poly.entity_id
_entity_poly.type
_entity_poly.pdbx_seq_one_letter_code
_entity_poly.pdbx_strand_id
1 'polypeptide(L)'
;MIDVALLGIIRRWHLRDQVSLREIARRLGISRNTVRRYLRSEIIEPAYRNRRTPSALDQYAFKLSSWLKTEATKSRKQRRSLKQIHADLCSLGFEGSYDRVAAFARQWRLDQLDRVSSASKGTSMTANHMQLTPRLFNEPQSFLITNRTYTFILKCDYKKSLFQCSQFFNELVQL
;
A
#
# COMPACT_ATOMS: atom_id res chain seq x y z
N MET A 1 -21.23 11.07 -9.49
CA MET A 1 -19.96 11.13 -8.74
C MET A 1 -19.20 12.35 -9.26
N ILE A 2 -18.65 13.20 -8.39
CA ILE A 2 -17.95 14.43 -8.81
C ILE A 2 -16.46 14.13 -8.87
N ASP A 3 -15.84 14.47 -9.99
CA ASP A 3 -14.43 14.23 -10.28
C ASP A 3 -13.52 15.28 -9.59
N VAL A 4 -12.29 14.88 -9.28
CA VAL A 4 -11.26 15.71 -8.64
C VAL A 4 -10.91 16.91 -9.53
N ALA A 5 -10.95 16.74 -10.85
CA ALA A 5 -10.74 17.84 -11.81
C ALA A 5 -11.78 18.97 -11.66
N LEU A 6 -13.04 18.61 -11.39
CA LEU A 6 -14.16 19.54 -11.24
C LEU A 6 -14.02 20.40 -9.97
N LEU A 7 -13.52 19.81 -8.88
CA LEU A 7 -13.17 20.51 -7.65
C LEU A 7 -12.09 21.58 -7.88
N GLY A 8 -11.08 21.27 -8.71
CA GLY A 8 -10.07 22.22 -9.13
C GLY A 8 -10.65 23.43 -9.87
N ILE A 9 -11.62 23.21 -10.77
CA ILE A 9 -12.31 24.28 -11.50
C ILE A 9 -13.11 25.16 -10.54
N ILE A 10 -13.89 24.57 -9.63
CA ILE A 10 -14.70 25.30 -8.64
C ILE A 10 -13.81 26.21 -7.78
N ARG A 11 -12.68 25.70 -7.29
CA ARG A 11 -11.74 26.47 -6.47
C ARG A 11 -11.09 27.60 -7.25
N ARG A 12 -10.64 27.36 -8.49
CA ARG A 12 -10.05 28.41 -9.34
C ARG A 12 -11.05 29.53 -9.61
N TRP A 13 -12.26 29.20 -10.05
CA TRP A 13 -13.29 30.20 -10.35
C TRP A 13 -13.73 31.00 -9.13
N HIS A 14 -13.77 30.38 -7.94
CA HIS A 14 -14.17 31.09 -6.73
C HIS A 14 -13.04 31.93 -6.12
N LEU A 15 -11.81 31.40 -6.06
CA LEU A 15 -10.69 32.06 -5.39
C LEU A 15 -9.97 33.08 -6.27
N ARG A 16 -9.74 32.75 -7.56
CA ARG A 16 -9.03 33.63 -8.50
C ARG A 16 -9.99 34.57 -9.20
N ASP A 17 -11.03 34.01 -9.81
CA ASP A 17 -11.93 34.78 -10.68
C ASP A 17 -13.10 35.43 -9.89
N GLN A 18 -13.18 35.19 -8.57
CA GLN A 18 -14.21 35.72 -7.65
C GLN A 18 -15.65 35.51 -8.16
N VAL A 19 -15.87 34.45 -8.92
CA VAL A 19 -17.18 34.13 -9.49
C VAL A 19 -18.13 33.68 -8.37
N SER A 20 -19.37 34.18 -8.43
CA SER A 20 -20.38 33.85 -7.44
C SER A 20 -20.74 32.35 -7.45
N LEU A 21 -21.04 31.80 -6.27
CA LEU A 21 -21.46 30.40 -6.11
C LEU A 21 -22.63 29.99 -7.03
N ARG A 22 -23.54 30.93 -7.33
CA ARG A 22 -24.70 30.69 -8.19
C ARG A 22 -24.31 30.54 -9.66
N GLU A 23 -23.34 31.33 -10.11
CA GLU A 23 -22.84 31.29 -11.48
C GLU A 23 -22.03 30.00 -11.72
N ILE A 24 -21.17 29.62 -10.77
CA ILE A 24 -20.44 28.35 -10.79
C ILE A 24 -21.44 27.17 -10.86
N ALA A 25 -22.50 27.20 -10.06
CA ALA A 25 -23.54 26.17 -10.07
C ALA A 25 -24.27 26.07 -11.42
N ARG A 26 -24.59 27.20 -12.05
CA ARG A 26 -25.25 27.24 -13.38
C ARG A 26 -24.36 26.67 -14.48
N ARG A 27 -23.08 27.05 -14.50
CA ARG A 27 -22.12 26.61 -15.53
C ARG A 27 -21.76 25.12 -15.42
N LEU A 28 -21.70 24.59 -14.21
CA LEU A 28 -21.33 23.19 -13.96
C LEU A 28 -22.54 22.25 -13.86
N GLY A 29 -23.78 22.78 -13.83
CA GLY A 29 -25.00 21.98 -13.69
C GLY A 29 -25.15 21.30 -12.32
N ILE A 30 -24.55 21.86 -11.27
CA ILE A 30 -24.49 21.25 -9.93
C ILE A 30 -25.25 22.12 -8.92
N SER A 31 -25.83 21.48 -7.89
CA SER A 31 -26.50 22.24 -6.84
C SER A 31 -25.56 23.23 -6.15
N ARG A 32 -26.07 24.44 -5.87
CA ARG A 32 -25.34 25.46 -5.09
C ARG A 32 -24.85 24.92 -3.74
N ASN A 33 -25.61 24.01 -3.11
CA ASN A 33 -25.26 23.41 -1.83
C ASN A 33 -24.01 22.51 -1.94
N THR A 34 -23.87 21.81 -3.06
CA THR A 34 -22.69 20.99 -3.37
C THR A 34 -21.46 21.86 -3.54
N VAL A 35 -21.54 22.96 -4.31
CA VAL A 35 -20.45 23.94 -4.46
C VAL A 35 -20.05 24.52 -3.10
N ARG A 36 -21.03 24.95 -2.29
CA ARG A 36 -20.80 25.46 -0.93
C ARG A 36 -20.15 24.42 -0.01
N ARG A 37 -20.58 23.16 -0.08
CA ARG A 37 -20.00 22.06 0.72
C ARG A 37 -18.53 21.86 0.37
N TYR A 38 -18.20 21.82 -0.91
CA TYR A 38 -16.83 21.59 -1.39
C TYR A 38 -15.87 22.76 -1.19
N LEU A 39 -16.38 23.99 -1.08
CA LEU A 39 -15.56 25.13 -0.70
C LEU A 39 -15.30 25.18 0.81
N ARG A 40 -16.21 24.64 1.63
CA ARG A 40 -16.04 24.54 3.09
C ARG A 40 -15.13 23.39 3.49
N SER A 41 -15.26 22.25 2.83
CA SER A 41 -14.40 21.10 3.06
C SER A 41 -13.19 21.20 2.15
N GLU A 42 -11.99 21.39 2.70
CA GLU A 42 -10.74 21.29 1.93
C GLU A 42 -10.51 19.89 1.32
N ILE A 43 -11.38 18.94 1.62
CA ILE A 43 -11.40 17.56 1.14
C ILE A 43 -11.50 17.54 -0.39
N ILE A 44 -10.44 17.04 -1.01
CA ILE A 44 -10.19 16.96 -2.46
C ILE A 44 -10.96 15.78 -3.09
N GLU A 45 -11.31 14.77 -2.29
CA GLU A 45 -11.94 13.56 -2.80
C GLU A 45 -13.22 13.25 -2.03
N PRO A 46 -14.40 13.24 -2.68
CA PRO A 46 -15.64 12.85 -2.02
C PRO A 46 -15.62 11.35 -1.71
N ALA A 47 -15.01 11.00 -0.57
CA ALA A 47 -15.00 9.63 -0.07
C ALA A 47 -16.34 9.32 0.60
N TYR A 48 -16.97 8.22 0.21
CA TYR A 48 -18.05 7.65 1.00
C TYR A 48 -17.49 7.26 2.37
N ARG A 49 -18.20 7.63 3.43
CA ARG A 49 -17.88 7.14 4.77
C ARG A 49 -17.96 5.61 4.73
N ASN A 50 -16.89 4.97 5.17
CA ASN A 50 -16.84 3.51 5.21
C ASN A 50 -17.97 3.01 6.14
N ARG A 51 -18.99 2.37 5.57
CA ARG A 51 -20.15 1.88 6.30
C ARG A 51 -19.75 0.59 7.02
N ARG A 52 -19.36 0.71 8.28
CA ARG A 52 -19.16 -0.44 9.17
C ARG A 52 -20.47 -0.76 9.86
N THR A 53 -21.17 -1.79 9.39
CA THR A 53 -22.30 -2.36 10.13
C THR A 53 -21.75 -3.29 11.20
N PRO A 54 -22.19 -3.19 12.47
CA PRO A 54 -21.77 -4.13 13.50
C PRO A 54 -22.19 -5.54 13.07
N SER A 55 -21.22 -6.44 13.01
CA SER A 55 -21.46 -7.83 12.64
C SER A 55 -21.78 -8.65 13.89
N ALA A 56 -22.61 -9.70 13.77
CA ALA A 56 -22.89 -10.62 14.87
C ALA A 56 -21.62 -11.34 15.39
N LEU A 57 -20.51 -11.27 14.64
CA LEU A 57 -19.20 -11.78 15.05
C LEU A 57 -18.44 -10.79 15.95
N ASP A 58 -18.78 -9.50 15.91
CA ASP A 58 -18.06 -8.46 16.64
C ASP A 58 -18.14 -8.66 18.16
N GLN A 59 -19.26 -9.18 18.67
CA GLN A 59 -19.42 -9.54 20.09
C GLN A 59 -18.44 -10.64 20.54
N TYR A 60 -18.04 -11.52 19.61
CA TYR A 60 -17.10 -12.62 19.86
C TYR A 60 -15.67 -12.29 19.40
N ALA A 61 -15.43 -11.12 18.80
CA ALA A 61 -14.14 -10.77 18.20
C ALA A 61 -12.98 -10.84 19.19
N PHE A 62 -13.20 -10.40 20.43
CA PHE A 62 -12.16 -10.48 21.48
C PHE A 62 -11.82 -11.93 21.81
N LYS A 63 -12.82 -12.78 22.08
CA LYS A 63 -12.63 -14.21 22.37
C LYS A 63 -11.96 -14.94 21.20
N LEU A 64 -12.45 -14.69 19.98
CA LEU A 64 -11.92 -15.30 18.77
C LEU A 64 -10.45 -14.90 18.54
N SER A 65 -10.11 -13.63 18.76
CA SER A 65 -8.72 -13.18 18.65
C SER A 65 -7.81 -13.82 19.71
N SER A 66 -8.30 -14.05 20.92
CA SER A 66 -7.58 -14.75 21.98
C SER A 66 -7.31 -16.21 21.59
N TRP A 67 -8.33 -16.93 21.13
CA TRP A 67 -8.16 -18.30 20.66
C TRP A 67 -7.20 -18.37 19.47
N LEU A 68 -7.33 -17.50 18.47
CA LEU A 68 -6.41 -17.46 17.32
C LEU A 68 -4.95 -17.20 17.74
N LYS A 69 -4.72 -16.34 18.74
CA LYS A 69 -3.38 -16.15 19.33
C LYS A 69 -2.84 -17.43 19.96
N THR A 70 -3.63 -18.08 20.81
CA THR A 70 -3.20 -19.34 21.47
C THR A 70 -2.91 -20.45 20.45
N GLU A 71 -3.71 -20.53 19.39
CA GLU A 71 -3.54 -21.52 18.33
C GLU A 71 -2.34 -21.20 17.42
N ALA A 72 -1.99 -19.92 17.24
CA ALA A 72 -0.81 -19.52 16.48
C ALA A 72 0.50 -19.96 17.16
N THR A 73 0.55 -19.94 18.49
CA THR A 73 1.73 -20.40 19.26
C THR A 73 1.91 -21.92 19.23
N LYS A 74 0.83 -22.68 19.06
CA LYS A 74 0.88 -24.16 19.03
C LYS A 74 1.49 -24.69 17.74
N SER A 75 2.09 -25.89 17.85
CA SER A 75 2.61 -26.65 16.71
C SER A 75 1.49 -27.03 15.73
N ARG A 76 1.84 -27.23 14.45
CA ARG A 76 0.87 -27.52 13.38
C ARG A 76 -0.05 -28.71 13.69
N LYS A 77 0.47 -29.76 14.35
CA LYS A 77 -0.28 -30.98 14.68
C LYS A 77 -1.25 -30.78 15.85
N GLN A 78 -0.96 -29.84 16.76
CA GLN A 78 -1.76 -29.55 17.95
C GLN A 78 -2.72 -28.37 17.77
N ARG A 79 -2.59 -27.64 16.66
CA ARG A 79 -3.40 -26.47 16.35
C ARG A 79 -4.83 -26.89 16.00
N ARG A 80 -5.81 -26.29 16.68
CA ARG A 80 -7.23 -26.44 16.37
C ARG A 80 -7.56 -25.90 14.98
N SER A 81 -8.42 -26.61 14.28
CA SER A 81 -8.94 -26.18 12.97
C SER A 81 -9.92 -25.01 13.13
N LEU A 82 -10.02 -24.15 12.13
CA LEU A 82 -11.04 -23.09 12.11
C LEU A 82 -12.47 -23.64 12.19
N LYS A 83 -12.71 -24.85 11.69
CA LYS A 83 -14.00 -25.53 11.83
C LYS A 83 -14.33 -25.87 13.28
N GLN A 84 -13.32 -26.28 14.06
CA GLN A 84 -13.47 -26.57 15.49
C GLN A 84 -13.71 -25.27 16.26
N ILE A 85 -12.94 -24.22 15.96
CA ILE A 85 -13.16 -22.89 16.53
C ILE A 85 -14.58 -22.37 16.25
N HIS A 86 -15.09 -22.58 15.04
CA HIS A 86 -16.48 -22.23 14.71
C HIS A 86 -17.49 -23.05 15.52
N ALA A 87 -17.30 -24.36 15.67
CA ALA A 87 -18.16 -25.19 16.50
C ALA A 87 -18.16 -24.73 17.97
N ASP A 88 -16.99 -24.38 18.50
CA ASP A 88 -16.84 -23.81 19.85
C ASP A 88 -17.59 -22.47 19.98
N LEU A 89 -17.59 -21.62 18.93
CA LEU A 89 -18.39 -20.40 18.89
C LEU A 89 -19.89 -20.67 18.83
N CYS A 90 -20.33 -21.66 18.05
CA CYS A 90 -21.75 -22.03 17.99
C CYS A 90 -22.26 -22.51 19.35
N SER A 91 -21.45 -23.27 20.09
CA SER A 91 -21.76 -23.67 21.48
C SER A 91 -21.88 -22.48 22.43
N LEU A 92 -21.25 -21.34 22.11
CA LEU A 92 -21.36 -20.09 22.87
C LEU A 92 -22.56 -19.21 22.45
N GLY A 93 -23.36 -19.64 21.47
CA GLY A 93 -24.51 -18.87 20.95
C GLY A 93 -24.20 -18.02 19.72
N PHE A 94 -23.18 -18.38 18.92
CA PHE A 94 -22.96 -17.76 17.62
C PHE A 94 -23.79 -18.43 16.52
N GLU A 95 -24.71 -17.67 15.91
CA GLU A 95 -25.59 -18.14 14.83
C GLU A 95 -25.06 -17.81 13.42
N GLY A 96 -23.89 -17.19 13.31
CA GLY A 96 -23.34 -16.80 12.01
C GLY A 96 -22.69 -17.95 11.24
N SER A 97 -22.46 -17.73 9.94
CA SER A 97 -21.77 -18.71 9.09
C SER A 97 -20.26 -18.83 9.41
N TYR A 98 -19.72 -20.02 9.19
CA TYR A 98 -18.28 -20.32 9.15
C TYR A 98 -17.49 -19.33 8.30
N ASP A 99 -18.05 -18.84 7.19
CA ASP A 99 -17.34 -17.92 6.29
C ASP A 99 -16.98 -16.59 6.95
N ARG A 100 -17.80 -16.13 7.91
CA ARG A 100 -17.52 -14.92 8.69
C ARG A 100 -16.33 -15.14 9.61
N VAL A 101 -16.27 -16.29 10.26
CA VAL A 101 -15.13 -16.69 11.13
C VAL A 101 -13.87 -16.86 10.28
N ALA A 102 -13.98 -17.47 9.10
CA ALA A 102 -12.87 -17.64 8.18
C ALA A 102 -12.34 -16.30 7.65
N ALA A 103 -13.24 -15.36 7.30
CA ALA A 103 -12.87 -14.01 6.89
C ALA A 103 -12.13 -13.26 8.00
N PHE A 104 -12.67 -13.31 9.23
CA PHE A 104 -12.01 -12.73 10.40
C PHE A 104 -10.61 -13.33 10.62
N ALA A 105 -10.48 -14.66 10.55
CA ALA A 105 -9.19 -15.32 10.72
C ALA A 105 -8.18 -14.97 9.63
N ARG A 106 -8.62 -14.74 8.38
CA ARG A 106 -7.74 -14.25 7.30
C ARG A 106 -7.25 -12.83 7.60
N GLN A 107 -8.16 -11.91 7.92
CA GLN A 107 -7.80 -10.53 8.30
C GLN A 107 -6.85 -10.51 9.50
N TRP A 108 -7.14 -11.29 10.53
CA TRP A 108 -6.30 -11.40 11.72
C TRP A 108 -4.87 -11.86 11.38
N ARG A 109 -4.69 -12.82 10.45
CA ARG A 109 -3.35 -13.26 10.02
C ARG A 109 -2.60 -12.17 9.26
N LEU A 110 -3.28 -11.42 8.39
CA LEU A 110 -2.67 -10.28 7.68
C LEU A 110 -2.20 -9.23 8.69
N ASP A 111 -3.04 -8.88 9.66
CA ASP A 111 -2.68 -7.93 10.72
C ASP A 111 -1.47 -8.41 11.54
N GLN A 112 -1.33 -9.71 11.78
CA GLN A 112 -0.13 -10.25 12.46
C GLN A 112 1.12 -10.13 11.58
N LEU A 113 1.03 -10.46 10.29
CA LEU A 113 2.16 -10.35 9.37
C LEU A 113 2.60 -8.89 9.21
N ASP A 114 1.64 -7.96 9.09
CA ASP A 114 1.93 -6.54 8.98
C ASP A 114 2.59 -6.01 10.26
N ARG A 115 2.17 -6.48 11.44
CA ARG A 115 2.84 -6.15 12.71
C ARG A 115 4.29 -6.64 12.73
N VAL A 116 4.54 -7.90 12.35
CA VAL A 116 5.90 -8.46 12.29
C VAL A 116 6.75 -7.75 11.23
N SER A 117 6.18 -7.45 10.06
CA SER A 117 6.87 -6.74 8.97
C SER A 117 7.16 -5.28 9.31
N SER A 118 6.26 -4.60 10.02
CA SER A 118 6.47 -3.23 10.48
C SER A 118 7.56 -3.15 11.55
N ALA A 119 7.65 -4.17 12.42
CA ALA A 119 8.74 -4.29 13.39
C ALA A 119 10.10 -4.54 12.72
N SER A 120 10.16 -5.32 11.64
CA SER A 120 11.42 -5.59 10.92
C SER A 120 11.84 -4.46 9.96
N LYS A 121 10.91 -3.62 9.48
CA LYS A 121 11.20 -2.44 8.66
C LYS A 121 11.97 -1.32 9.38
N GLY A 122 12.12 -1.40 10.71
CA GLY A 122 12.93 -0.47 11.51
C GLY A 122 14.42 -0.80 11.57
N THR A 123 14.86 -2.00 11.14
CA THR A 123 16.29 -2.34 11.08
C THR A 123 16.85 -1.97 9.72
N SER A 124 16.97 -0.67 9.44
CA SER A 124 17.92 -0.18 8.45
C SER A 124 19.32 -0.47 8.99
N MET A 125 19.88 -1.61 8.60
CA MET A 125 21.31 -1.88 8.76
C MET A 125 22.06 -0.73 8.10
N THR A 126 22.60 0.19 8.89
CA THR A 126 23.65 1.09 8.41
C THR A 126 24.79 0.18 8.01
N ALA A 127 24.95 -0.06 6.72
CA ALA A 127 26.13 -0.70 6.17
C ALA A 127 27.32 0.21 6.53
N ASN A 128 27.96 -0.08 7.65
CA ASN A 128 29.25 0.47 8.01
C ASN A 128 30.17 0.20 6.83
N HIS A 129 30.62 1.28 6.23
CA HIS A 129 31.57 1.32 5.14
C HIS A 129 32.90 0.70 5.61
N MET A 130 32.98 -0.62 5.60
CA MET A 130 34.23 -1.34 5.83
C MET A 130 35.07 -1.18 4.57
N GLN A 131 36.00 -0.23 4.62
CA GLN A 131 37.01 -0.02 3.60
C GLN A 131 37.86 -1.29 3.48
N LEU A 132 37.56 -2.14 2.51
CA LEU A 132 38.48 -3.18 2.08
C LEU A 132 39.51 -2.52 1.15
N THR A 133 40.74 -2.43 1.63
CA THR A 133 41.91 -2.04 0.85
C THR A 133 42.18 -3.09 -0.24
N PRO A 134 42.59 -2.69 -1.47
CA PRO A 134 42.88 -3.63 -2.53
C PRO A 134 44.31 -4.16 -2.35
N ARG A 135 44.46 -5.47 -2.10
CA ARG A 135 45.74 -6.16 -2.30
C ARG A 135 45.67 -7.10 -3.50
N LEU A 136 46.62 -6.83 -4.40
CA LEU A 136 46.97 -7.51 -5.63
C LEU A 136 47.06 -9.03 -5.47
N PHE A 137 46.39 -9.78 -6.34
CA PHE A 137 46.96 -11.02 -6.86
C PHE A 137 46.45 -11.27 -8.29
N ASN A 138 47.38 -11.14 -9.23
CA ASN A 138 47.25 -11.55 -10.62
C ASN A 138 47.15 -13.07 -10.67
N GLU A 139 46.14 -13.61 -11.35
CA GLU A 139 46.16 -14.93 -12.00
C GLU A 139 44.90 -15.06 -12.90
N PRO A 140 45.02 -15.03 -14.24
CA PRO A 140 43.89 -15.32 -15.12
C PRO A 140 43.71 -16.83 -15.28
N GLN A 141 42.72 -17.41 -14.59
CA GLN A 141 42.29 -18.77 -14.93
C GLN A 141 41.58 -18.76 -16.29
N SER A 142 42.24 -19.36 -17.27
CA SER A 142 41.68 -19.67 -18.58
C SER A 142 40.66 -20.80 -18.44
N PHE A 143 39.39 -20.54 -18.79
CA PHE A 143 38.39 -21.57 -19.00
C PHE A 143 38.02 -21.63 -20.48
N LEU A 144 38.51 -22.66 -21.16
CA LEU A 144 38.07 -23.03 -22.50
C LEU A 144 36.76 -23.81 -22.38
N ILE A 145 35.64 -23.19 -22.75
CA ILE A 145 34.38 -23.90 -22.95
C ILE A 145 34.17 -23.99 -24.46
N THR A 146 34.44 -25.17 -25.01
CA THR A 146 34.07 -25.54 -26.37
C THR A 146 32.58 -25.85 -26.40
N ASN A 147 31.83 -25.16 -27.25
CA ASN A 147 30.78 -25.83 -27.99
C ASN A 147 30.53 -25.20 -29.35
N ARG A 148 30.33 -26.11 -30.30
CA ARG A 148 30.22 -25.87 -31.74
C ARG A 148 29.11 -24.88 -32.04
N THR A 149 29.44 -23.97 -32.95
CA THR A 149 28.57 -23.02 -33.65
C THR A 149 28.19 -21.76 -32.83
N TYR A 150 28.98 -20.70 -33.09
CA TYR A 150 28.76 -19.27 -32.83
C TYR A 150 29.24 -18.69 -31.48
N THR A 151 30.42 -18.06 -31.55
CA THR A 151 31.04 -17.19 -30.54
C THR A 151 30.47 -15.77 -30.65
N PHE A 152 29.77 -15.30 -29.61
CA PHE A 152 29.36 -13.88 -29.46
C PHE A 152 30.06 -13.27 -28.25
N ILE A 153 30.84 -12.22 -28.47
CA ILE A 153 31.41 -11.37 -27.43
C ILE A 153 30.48 -10.16 -27.30
N LEU A 154 29.66 -10.12 -26.24
CA LEU A 154 28.97 -8.90 -25.82
C LEU A 154 29.70 -8.32 -24.61
N LYS A 155 30.40 -7.20 -24.82
CA LYS A 155 30.87 -6.32 -23.75
C LYS A 155 29.71 -5.46 -23.30
N CYS A 156 29.14 -5.73 -22.12
CA CYS A 156 28.28 -4.79 -21.42
C CYS A 156 29.16 -3.80 -20.63
N ASP A 157 29.49 -2.68 -21.25
CA ASP A 157 30.14 -1.55 -20.60
C ASP A 157 29.11 -0.77 -19.74
N TYR A 158 28.87 -1.21 -18.50
CA TYR A 158 28.12 -0.44 -17.52
C TYR A 158 29.05 0.53 -16.77
N LYS A 159 29.56 1.55 -17.47
CA LYS A 159 30.26 2.67 -16.82
C LYS A 159 30.32 3.92 -17.69
N LYS A 160 29.21 4.66 -17.78
CA LYS A 160 29.24 6.09 -18.11
C LYS A 160 28.25 6.86 -17.21
N SER A 161 28.83 7.63 -16.29
CA SER A 161 28.41 8.98 -15.94
C SER A 161 26.91 9.23 -15.68
N LEU A 162 26.49 9.07 -14.42
CA LEU A 162 25.31 9.73 -13.87
C LEU A 162 25.77 10.93 -13.03
N PHE A 163 26.22 12.01 -13.67
CA PHE A 163 26.37 13.31 -13.00
C PHE A 163 26.41 14.48 -14.01
N GLN A 164 25.42 14.54 -14.90
CA GLN A 164 25.07 15.76 -15.65
C GLN A 164 23.67 15.60 -16.27
N CYS A 165 22.65 15.68 -15.42
CA CYS A 165 21.25 15.82 -15.85
C CYS A 165 20.54 16.85 -14.94
N SER A 166 21.20 18.00 -14.75
CA SER A 166 20.73 19.17 -13.98
C SER A 166 20.58 20.40 -14.90
N GLN A 167 20.30 20.21 -16.19
CA GLN A 167 20.27 21.32 -17.16
C GLN A 167 19.07 21.32 -18.12
N PHE A 168 17.95 20.67 -17.78
CA PHE A 168 16.77 20.67 -18.65
C PHE A 168 15.45 20.99 -17.94
N PHE A 169 15.47 21.89 -16.95
CA PHE A 169 14.26 22.32 -16.24
C PHE A 169 14.04 23.85 -16.15
N ASN A 170 14.79 24.68 -16.90
CA ASN A 170 14.69 26.15 -16.80
C ASN A 170 14.39 26.88 -18.13
N GLU A 171 13.69 26.28 -19.09
CA GLU A 171 13.36 26.94 -20.37
C GLU A 171 11.86 26.90 -20.76
N LEU A 172 10.95 26.86 -19.78
CA LEU A 172 9.51 27.06 -20.02
C LEU A 172 8.85 27.95 -18.97
N VAL A 173 9.54 29.03 -18.58
CA VAL A 173 8.96 30.21 -17.93
C VAL A 173 9.72 31.41 -18.48
N GLN A 174 9.18 32.06 -19.51
CA GLN A 174 9.33 33.47 -19.97
C GLN A 174 9.00 33.57 -21.47
N LEU A 175 7.73 33.33 -21.81
CA LEU A 175 7.00 34.07 -22.85
C LEU A 175 5.61 34.41 -22.27
#